data_AF-A0A8X8Y144-F1
#
_entry.id   AF-A0A8X8Y144-F1
#
_cell.length_a   1.000
_cell.length_b   1.000
_cell.length_c   1.000
_cell.angle_alpha   90.00
_cell.angle_beta   90.00
_cell.angle_gamma   90.00
#
_symmetry.space_group_name_H-M   'P 1'
#
loop_
_entity.id
_entity.type
_entity.pdbx_description
1 polymer ?
#
loop_
_entity_poly.entity_id
_entity_poly.type
_entity_poly.pdbx_seq_one_letter_code
_entity_poly.pdbx_strand_id
1 'polypeptide(L)'
;MSSLGFLASLFLSIEIFLIKSFKLPKWLEYFFAYCGTLALQGNAIEWVSTHRYHHQFVDSEKDPHSQIEGFWFSHMTWLFDTDQRNRERNNAKDLEKQPFYKFLEKTYILHQLALGALLYALGLATHIKLSTPAQKQKMAFARLSL
;
A
#
# COMPACT_ATOMS: atom_id res chain seq x y z
N MET A 1 18.95 -4.04 15.99
CA MET A 1 18.33 -3.74 14.69
C MET A 1 17.00 -4.47 14.67
N SER A 2 15.94 -3.76 15.02
CA SER A 2 14.67 -4.31 15.47
C SER A 2 13.80 -4.78 14.31
N SER A 3 13.14 -5.92 14.55
CA SER A 3 12.17 -6.64 13.72
C SER A 3 11.02 -5.81 13.13
N LEU A 4 10.89 -4.52 13.48
CA LEU A 4 9.94 -3.60 12.85
C LEU A 4 10.38 -3.11 11.46
N GLY A 5 11.68 -3.04 11.17
CA GLY A 5 12.19 -2.62 9.85
C GLY A 5 11.96 -3.66 8.75
N PHE A 6 11.84 -4.94 9.12
CA PHE A 6 11.68 -6.04 8.18
C PHE A 6 10.27 -6.13 7.61
N LEU A 7 9.24 -5.78 8.39
CA LEU A 7 7.85 -5.78 7.92
C LEU A 7 7.54 -4.57 7.04
N ALA A 8 8.09 -3.38 7.36
CA ALA A 8 8.02 -2.22 6.46
C ALA A 8 8.76 -2.48 5.13
N SER A 9 9.90 -3.17 5.17
CA SER A 9 10.61 -3.61 3.96
C SER A 9 9.89 -4.74 3.22
N LEU A 10 9.11 -5.59 3.90
CA LEU A 10 8.33 -6.65 3.26
C LEU A 10 7.16 -6.09 2.43
N PHE A 11 6.55 -4.98 2.88
CA PHE A 11 5.57 -4.23 2.08
C PHE A 11 6.23 -3.48 0.92
N LEU A 12 7.43 -2.91 1.10
CA LEU A 12 8.23 -2.35 -0.01
C LEU A 12 8.65 -3.43 -1.04
N SER A 13 8.89 -4.65 -0.57
CA SER A 13 9.37 -5.78 -1.40
C SER A 13 8.27 -6.40 -2.26
N ILE A 14 7.00 -6.29 -1.87
CA ILE A 14 5.87 -6.79 -2.67
C ILE A 14 5.68 -5.95 -3.96
N GLU A 15 6.14 -4.69 -3.98
CA GLU A 15 6.06 -3.83 -5.17
C GLU A 15 7.30 -3.91 -6.08
N ILE A 16 8.47 -4.30 -5.55
CA ILE A 16 9.67 -4.63 -6.35
C ILE A 16 9.41 -5.80 -7.33
N PHE A 17 8.43 -6.66 -7.04
CA PHE A 17 8.00 -7.73 -7.96
C PHE A 17 7.43 -7.23 -9.29
N LEU A 18 7.11 -5.95 -9.43
CA LEU A 18 6.66 -5.33 -10.68
C LEU A 18 7.82 -4.86 -11.58
N ILE A 19 9.05 -4.94 -11.08
CA ILE A 19 10.26 -4.69 -11.85
C ILE A 19 10.70 -6.04 -12.45
N LYS A 20 11.00 -6.06 -13.75
CA LYS A 20 11.34 -7.21 -14.63
C LYS A 20 12.32 -8.27 -14.10
N SER A 21 12.83 -8.17 -12.88
CA SER A 21 13.79 -9.08 -12.26
C SER A 21 13.24 -10.48 -11.99
N PHE A 22 11.92 -10.66 -11.82
CA PHE A 22 11.28 -11.98 -11.69
C PHE A 22 10.01 -12.10 -12.53
N LYS A 23 9.90 -13.17 -13.33
CA LYS A 23 8.68 -13.50 -14.07
C LYS A 23 7.72 -14.27 -13.17
N LEU A 24 6.70 -13.59 -12.64
CA LEU A 24 5.62 -14.25 -11.90
C LEU A 24 4.53 -14.75 -12.86
N PRO A 25 3.80 -15.83 -12.50
CA PRO A 25 2.55 -16.14 -13.17
C PRO A 25 1.54 -15.01 -12.93
N LYS A 26 0.72 -14.69 -13.94
CA LYS A 26 -0.12 -13.48 -13.94
C LYS A 26 -1.09 -13.38 -12.77
N TRP A 27 -1.63 -14.50 -12.29
CA TRP A 27 -2.53 -14.49 -11.13
C TRP A 27 -1.83 -14.00 -9.85
N LEU A 28 -0.55 -14.33 -9.68
CA LEU A 28 0.22 -13.95 -8.51
C LEU A 28 0.71 -12.50 -8.61
N GLU A 29 1.10 -12.06 -9.81
CA GLU A 29 1.38 -10.65 -10.12
C GLU A 29 0.17 -9.76 -9.76
N TYR A 30 -1.04 -10.16 -10.18
CA TYR A 30 -2.26 -9.40 -9.92
C TYR A 30 -2.67 -9.43 -8.46
N PHE A 31 -2.46 -10.55 -7.76
CA PHE A 31 -2.69 -10.64 -6.32
C PHE A 31 -1.84 -9.62 -5.56
N PHE A 32 -0.53 -9.56 -5.85
CA PHE A 32 0.37 -8.62 -5.18
C PHE A 32 0.09 -7.17 -5.55
N ALA A 33 -0.21 -6.88 -6.81
CA ALA A 33 -0.61 -5.54 -7.24
C ALA A 33 -1.90 -5.06 -6.54
N TYR A 34 -2.83 -5.97 -6.27
CA TYR A 34 -4.03 -5.66 -5.49
C TYR A 34 -3.71 -5.39 -4.02
N CYS A 35 -2.84 -6.20 -3.40
CA CYS A 35 -2.36 -5.94 -2.04
C CYS A 35 -1.67 -4.58 -1.91
N GLY A 36 -0.81 -4.21 -2.86
CA GLY A 36 -0.16 -2.89 -2.90
C GLY A 36 -1.17 -1.75 -3.03
N THR A 37 -2.20 -1.94 -3.86
CA THR A 37 -3.32 -0.98 -3.96
C THR A 37 -3.95 -0.71 -2.59
N LEU A 38 -4.13 -1.72 -1.74
CA LEU A 38 -4.71 -1.56 -0.40
C LEU A 38 -3.77 -0.89 0.63
N ALA A 39 -2.49 -0.66 0.30
CA ALA A 39 -1.51 -0.05 1.20
C ALA A 39 -1.57 1.48 1.28
N LEU A 40 -2.49 2.12 0.53
CA LEU A 40 -2.73 3.57 0.51
C LEU A 40 -1.57 4.43 -0.04
N GLN A 41 -0.65 3.86 -0.81
CA GLN A 41 0.52 4.59 -1.33
C GLN A 41 0.33 5.15 -2.75
N GLY A 42 -0.84 4.96 -3.36
CA GLY A 42 -1.12 5.31 -4.75
C GLY A 42 -1.51 4.08 -5.57
N ASN A 43 -1.87 4.30 -6.84
CA ASN A 43 -2.21 3.18 -7.72
C ASN A 43 -0.94 2.53 -8.28
N ALA A 44 -1.02 1.27 -8.69
CA ALA A 44 0.14 0.50 -9.14
C ALA A 44 0.87 1.11 -10.37
N ILE A 45 0.16 1.79 -11.28
CA ILE A 45 0.78 2.42 -12.46
C ILE A 45 1.65 3.61 -12.03
N GLU A 46 1.08 4.47 -11.20
CA GLU A 46 1.76 5.60 -10.59
C GLU A 46 2.99 5.16 -9.80
N TRP A 47 2.84 4.14 -8.94
CA TRP A 47 3.94 3.63 -8.13
C TRP A 47 5.10 3.11 -8.96
N VAL A 48 4.81 2.28 -9.95
CA VAL A 48 5.83 1.72 -10.86
C VAL A 48 6.50 2.83 -11.68
N SER A 49 5.73 3.82 -12.15
CA SER A 49 6.28 4.99 -12.86
C SER A 49 7.27 5.75 -11.98
N THR A 50 6.86 6.09 -10.76
CA THR A 50 7.69 6.80 -9.78
C THR A 50 8.95 6.01 -9.44
N HIS A 51 8.83 4.70 -9.20
CA HIS A 51 9.98 3.84 -8.88
C HIS A 51 10.96 3.72 -10.03
N ARG A 52 10.47 3.58 -11.26
CA ARG A 52 11.32 3.58 -12.45
C ARG A 52 12.08 4.90 -12.59
N TYR A 53 11.43 6.03 -12.29
CA TYR A 53 12.09 7.33 -12.29
C TYR A 53 13.11 7.47 -11.17
N HIS A 54 12.80 7.02 -9.96
CA HIS A 54 13.74 6.97 -8.85
C HIS A 54 15.00 6.19 -9.21
N HIS A 55 14.87 4.96 -9.71
CA HIS A 55 16.02 4.17 -10.13
C HIS A 55 16.79 4.79 -11.30
N GLN A 56 16.12 5.50 -12.21
CA GLN A 56 16.76 6.14 -13.35
C GLN A 56 17.53 7.42 -12.95
N PHE A 57 17.04 8.14 -11.96
CA PHE A 57 17.52 9.47 -11.58
C PHE A 57 18.02 9.56 -10.14
N VAL A 58 18.32 8.42 -9.51
CA VAL A 58 18.78 8.33 -8.13
C VAL A 58 19.89 9.35 -7.85
N ASP A 59 19.84 9.98 -6.68
CA ASP A 59 20.77 11.02 -6.25
C ASP A 59 20.81 12.26 -7.17
N SER A 60 19.68 12.61 -7.78
CA SER A 60 19.52 13.85 -8.54
C SER A 60 18.23 14.59 -8.21
N GLU A 61 18.13 15.85 -8.63
CA GLU A 61 16.90 16.66 -8.53
C GLU A 61 15.73 16.09 -9.36
N LYS A 62 16.00 15.16 -10.28
CA LYS A 62 14.98 14.52 -11.11
C LYS A 62 14.35 13.29 -10.45
N ASP A 63 14.90 12.85 -9.32
CA ASP A 63 14.37 11.77 -8.49
C ASP A 63 13.11 12.22 -7.76
N PRO A 64 11.94 11.58 -7.99
CA PRO A 64 10.68 11.99 -7.41
C PRO A 64 10.62 11.88 -5.87
N HIS A 65 11.51 11.11 -5.23
CA HIS A 65 11.61 11.04 -3.77
C HIS A 65 13.07 11.10 -3.30
N SER A 66 13.82 12.03 -3.91
CA SER A 66 15.23 12.25 -3.65
C SER A 66 15.56 12.43 -2.17
N GLN A 67 16.64 11.80 -1.72
CA GLN A 67 17.18 12.00 -0.37
C GLN A 67 17.79 13.40 -0.19
N ILE A 68 18.11 14.08 -1.30
CA ILE A 68 18.67 15.44 -1.31
C ILE A 68 17.67 16.46 -0.74
N GLU A 69 16.37 16.24 -0.98
CA GLU A 69 15.27 17.06 -0.45
C GLU A 69 15.02 16.83 1.07
N GLY A 70 15.78 15.92 1.69
CA GLY A 70 15.76 15.65 3.11
C GLY A 70 14.99 14.38 3.51
N PHE A 71 15.17 14.01 4.77
CA PHE A 71 14.65 12.76 5.34
C PHE A 71 13.12 12.65 5.24
N TRP A 72 12.38 13.69 5.65
CA TRP A 72 10.92 13.65 5.64
C TRP A 72 10.33 13.59 4.23
N PHE A 73 10.98 14.27 3.28
CA PHE A 73 10.57 14.25 1.89
C PHE A 73 10.72 12.86 1.27
N SER A 74 11.92 12.31 1.31
CA SER A 74 12.21 10.97 0.79
C SER A 74 11.44 9.86 1.50
N HIS A 75 11.09 10.03 2.79
CA HIS A 75 10.40 9.00 3.55
C HIS A 75 8.88 8.99 3.36
N MET A 76 8.23 10.16 3.35
CA MET A 76 6.76 10.23 3.38
C MET A 76 6.15 11.34 2.53
N THR A 77 6.71 12.56 2.54
CA THR A 77 5.94 13.69 2.01
C THR A 77 5.85 13.71 0.49
N TRP A 78 6.75 13.02 -0.21
CA TRP A 78 6.68 12.83 -1.66
C TRP A 78 5.36 12.19 -2.12
N LEU A 79 4.72 11.37 -1.28
CA LEU A 79 3.42 10.73 -1.58
C LEU A 79 2.27 11.74 -1.74
N PHE A 80 2.44 12.96 -1.22
CA PHE A 80 1.46 14.03 -1.26
C PHE A 80 1.81 15.09 -2.31
N ASP A 81 2.95 14.99 -2.97
CA ASP A 81 3.35 15.90 -4.04
C ASP A 81 2.49 15.64 -5.29
N THR A 82 1.49 16.47 -5.51
CA THR A 82 0.56 16.33 -6.64
C THR A 82 1.24 16.51 -7.99
N ASP A 83 2.33 17.26 -8.06
CA ASP A 83 3.00 17.55 -9.33
C ASP A 83 3.76 16.31 -9.80
N GLN A 84 4.44 15.61 -8.88
CA GLN A 84 5.08 14.33 -9.19
C GLN A 84 4.06 13.25 -9.55
N ARG A 85 2.90 13.23 -8.88
CA ARG A 85 1.82 12.27 -9.12
C ARG A 85 1.13 12.45 -10.49
N ASN A 86 1.05 13.69 -10.95
CA ASN A 86 0.47 14.08 -12.24
C ASN A 86 1.49 14.08 -13.39
N ARG A 87 2.76 13.79 -13.11
CA ARG A 87 3.81 13.69 -14.11
C ARG A 87 3.48 12.66 -15.20
N GLU A 88 3.92 12.94 -16.42
CA GLU A 88 3.76 12.00 -17.53
C GLU A 88 4.38 10.62 -17.21
N ARG A 89 3.58 9.56 -17.31
CA ARG A 89 3.97 8.19 -16.95
C ARG A 89 4.50 7.40 -18.15
N ASN A 90 5.28 8.07 -18.99
CA ASN A 90 5.78 7.50 -20.26
C ASN A 90 6.61 6.22 -20.06
N ASN A 91 7.20 6.06 -18.89
CA ASN A 91 8.00 4.90 -18.50
C ASN A 91 7.16 3.71 -17.99
N ALA A 92 5.83 3.79 -17.89
CA ALA A 92 4.94 2.73 -17.37
C ALA A 92 3.83 2.29 -18.35
N LYS A 93 3.98 2.60 -19.65
CA LYS A 93 3.01 2.26 -20.71
C LYS A 93 2.72 0.77 -20.86
N ASP A 94 3.61 -0.10 -20.39
CA ASP A 94 3.41 -1.55 -20.34
C ASP A 94 2.31 -1.97 -19.36
N LEU A 95 2.11 -1.23 -18.26
CA LEU A 95 1.02 -1.44 -17.32
C LEU A 95 -0.28 -0.79 -17.82
N GLU A 96 -0.21 0.41 -18.43
CA GLU A 96 -1.39 1.10 -18.98
C GLU A 96 -2.12 0.29 -20.07
N LYS A 97 -1.38 -0.54 -20.81
CA LYS A 97 -1.97 -1.44 -21.82
C LYS A 97 -2.80 -2.56 -21.22
N GLN A 98 -2.57 -2.91 -19.95
CA GLN A 98 -3.22 -4.03 -19.28
C GLN A 98 -4.54 -3.58 -18.62
N PRO A 99 -5.70 -4.22 -18.93
CA PRO A 99 -7.00 -3.83 -18.39
C PRO A 99 -7.09 -3.89 -16.86
N PHE A 100 -6.42 -4.86 -16.24
CA PHE A 100 -6.40 -5.05 -14.80
C PHE A 100 -5.87 -3.81 -14.05
N TYR A 101 -4.71 -3.29 -14.45
CA TYR A 101 -4.09 -2.13 -13.80
C TYR A 101 -4.91 -0.85 -14.02
N LYS A 102 -5.50 -0.67 -15.20
CA LYS A 102 -6.45 0.43 -15.45
C LYS A 102 -7.70 0.34 -14.59
N PHE A 103 -8.20 -0.86 -14.36
CA PHE A 103 -9.33 -1.08 -13.45
C PHE A 103 -8.95 -0.64 -12.04
N LEU A 104 -7.81 -1.11 -11.51
CA LEU A 104 -7.33 -0.72 -10.18
C LEU A 104 -7.11 0.78 -10.03
N GLU A 105 -6.52 1.44 -11.03
CA GLU A 105 -6.34 2.89 -11.05
C GLU A 105 -7.70 3.62 -10.97
N LYS A 106 -8.65 3.27 -11.85
CA LYS A 106 -9.97 3.92 -11.90
C LYS A 106 -10.81 3.72 -10.65
N THR A 107 -10.61 2.59 -9.96
CA THR A 107 -11.39 2.19 -8.79
C THR A 107 -10.59 2.30 -7.50
N TYR A 108 -9.43 2.96 -7.52
CA TYR A 108 -8.51 3.04 -6.39
C TYR A 108 -9.21 3.44 -5.09
N ILE A 109 -9.95 4.56 -5.12
CA ILE A 109 -10.68 5.07 -3.95
C ILE A 109 -11.77 4.09 -3.48
N LEU A 110 -12.45 3.40 -4.40
CA LEU A 110 -13.50 2.44 -4.05
C LEU A 110 -12.93 1.26 -3.25
N HIS A 111 -11.74 0.77 -3.61
CA HIS A 111 -11.08 -0.29 -2.86
C HIS A 111 -10.71 0.14 -1.44
N GLN A 112 -10.26 1.39 -1.25
CA GLN A 112 -9.97 1.93 0.09
C GLN A 112 -11.24 2.05 0.93
N LEU A 113 -12.32 2.59 0.35
CA LEU A 113 -13.59 2.74 1.03
C LEU A 113 -14.19 1.37 1.38
N ALA A 114 -14.09 0.39 0.48
CA ALA A 114 -14.55 -0.97 0.73
C ALA A 114 -13.78 -1.62 1.87
N LEU A 115 -12.44 -1.49 1.89
CA LEU A 115 -11.61 -2.01 3.00
C LEU A 115 -11.94 -1.29 4.31
N GLY A 116 -12.08 0.03 4.30
CA GLY A 116 -12.45 0.81 5.47
C GLY A 116 -13.82 0.42 6.02
N ALA A 117 -14.83 0.26 5.17
CA ALA A 117 -16.16 -0.20 5.55
C ALA A 117 -16.14 -1.62 6.12
N LEU A 118 -15.37 -2.53 5.51
CA LEU A 118 -15.21 -3.90 6.00
C LEU A 118 -14.59 -3.92 7.40
N LEU A 119 -13.48 -3.20 7.61
CA LEU A 119 -12.81 -3.12 8.90
C LEU A 119 -13.71 -2.49 9.96
N TYR A 120 -14.45 -1.44 9.59
CA TYR A 120 -15.41 -0.80 10.48
C TYR A 120 -16.53 -1.78 10.91
N ALA A 121 -17.11 -2.51 9.96
CA ALA A 121 -18.16 -3.50 10.24
C ALA A 121 -17.65 -4.64 11.13
N LEU A 122 -16.43 -5.14 10.89
CA LEU A 122 -15.79 -6.14 11.75
C LEU A 122 -15.54 -5.60 13.16
N GLY A 123 -15.05 -4.37 13.28
CA GLY A 123 -14.88 -3.67 14.55
C GLY A 123 -16.21 -3.53 15.32
N LEU A 124 -17.28 -3.16 14.62
CA LEU A 124 -18.61 -3.04 15.21
C LEU A 124 -19.16 -4.39 15.67
N ALA A 125 -19.05 -5.43 14.84
CA ALA A 125 -19.53 -6.78 15.16
C ALA A 125 -18.80 -7.36 16.39
N THR A 126 -17.48 -7.20 16.44
CA THR A 126 -16.68 -7.63 17.60
C THR A 126 -17.03 -6.85 18.85
N HIS A 127 -17.19 -5.52 18.76
CA HIS A 127 -17.62 -4.67 19.87
C HIS A 127 -18.99 -5.08 20.42
N ILE A 128 -19.99 -5.33 19.55
CA ILE A 128 -21.32 -5.78 19.96
C ILE A 128 -21.22 -7.12 20.70
N LYS A 129 -20.46 -8.09 20.15
CA LYS A 129 -20.29 -9.42 20.77
C LYS A 129 -19.68 -9.32 22.17
N LEU A 130 -18.66 -8.49 22.34
CA LEU A 130 -17.99 -8.26 23.63
C LEU A 130 -18.86 -7.45 24.61
N SER A 131 -19.77 -6.62 24.09
CA SER A 131 -20.67 -5.79 24.91
C SER A 131 -21.82 -6.57 25.53
N THR A 132 -22.04 -7.83 25.12
CA THR A 132 -23.12 -8.67 25.67
C THR A 132 -22.92 -8.94 27.17
N PRO A 133 -23.99 -8.94 27.99
CA PRO A 133 -23.90 -9.18 29.43
C PRO A 133 -23.19 -10.49 29.78
N ALA A 134 -23.48 -11.55 29.01
CA ALA A 134 -22.86 -12.87 29.19
C ALA A 134 -21.34 -12.85 28.97
N GLN A 135 -20.84 -12.09 28.00
CA GLN A 135 -19.39 -11.96 27.77
C GLN A 135 -18.73 -11.06 28.82
N LYS A 136 -19.37 -9.96 29.21
CA LYS A 136 -18.89 -9.10 30.31
C LYS A 136 -18.73 -9.89 31.61
N GLN A 137 -19.68 -10.77 31.93
CA GLN A 137 -19.62 -11.61 33.12
C GLN A 137 -18.49 -12.64 33.03
N LYS A 138 -18.30 -13.30 31.88
CA LYS A 138 -17.16 -14.21 31.65
C LYS A 138 -15.80 -13.52 31.80
N MET A 139 -15.65 -12.31 31.25
CA MET A 139 -14.42 -11.53 31.37
C MET A 139 -14.17 -11.06 32.83
N ALA A 140 -15.22 -10.74 33.58
CA ALA A 140 -15.11 -10.37 34.99
C ALA A 140 -14.60 -11.55 35.84
N PHE A 141 -15.12 -12.76 35.62
CA PHE A 141 -14.64 -13.96 36.31
C PHE A 141 -13.19 -14.33 35.96
N ALA A 142 -12.78 -14.17 34.70
CA ALA A 142 -11.40 -14.43 34.27
C ALA A 142 -10.38 -13.47 34.92
N ARG A 143 -10.79 -12.24 35.28
CA ARG A 143 -9.94 -11.27 35.99
C ARG A 143 -9.81 -11.52 37.48
N LEU A 144 -10.75 -12.25 38.08
CA LEU A 144 -10.73 -12.60 39.51
C LEU A 144 -9.97 -13.91 39.79
N SER A 145 -9.55 -14.62 38.75
CA SER A 145 -8.86 -15.92 38.83
C SER A 145 -7.36 -15.85 38.49
N LEU A 146 -6.81 -14.63 38.35
CA LEU A 146 -5.39 -14.30 38.24
C LEU A 146 -4.98 -13.46 39.44
#